data_AF-A0A401SZF9-F1
#
_entry.id   AF-A0A401SZF9-F1
#
_cell.length_a   1.000
_cell.length_b   1.000
_cell.length_c   1.000
_cell.angle_alpha   90.00
_cell.angle_beta   90.00
_cell.angle_gamma   90.00
#
_symmetry.space_group_name_H-M   'P 1'
#
loop_
_entity.id
_entity.type
_entity.pdbx_description
1 polymer ?
#
loop_
_entity_poly.entity_id
_entity_poly.type
_entity_poly.pdbx_seq_one_letter_code
_entity_poly.pdbx_strand_id
1 'polypeptide(L)'
;PGCLNSVVSETFVRFFVEIVGHYSLYMTSNEKDERLFLWEAFRKSITSKSVRRFLEVFMETQMFGGFIQDRELRKLGVKGLFEVRAQDYLESLPGSEQRGMNRFLRGLGSKMKFLHKK
;
A
#
# COMPACT_ATOMS: atom_id res chain seq x y z
N PRO A 1 -15.09 5.71 29.49
CA PRO A 1 -13.61 5.62 29.31
C PRO A 1 -13.18 4.84 28.05
N GLY A 2 -13.77 3.66 27.76
CA GLY A 2 -13.38 2.83 26.59
C GLY A 2 -13.75 3.42 25.22
N CYS A 3 -14.79 4.24 25.13
CA CYS A 3 -15.24 4.85 23.87
C CYS A 3 -14.27 5.92 23.34
N LEU A 4 -13.71 6.77 24.22
CA LEU A 4 -12.80 7.85 23.81
C LEU A 4 -11.50 7.27 23.22
N ASN A 5 -10.90 6.26 23.89
CA ASN A 5 -9.70 5.61 23.40
C ASN A 5 -9.94 4.95 22.02
N SER A 6 -11.10 4.34 21.82
CA SER A 6 -11.47 3.75 20.52
C SER A 6 -11.59 4.80 19.42
N VAL A 7 -12.22 5.95 19.68
CA VAL A 7 -12.37 7.04 18.69
C VAL A 7 -11.01 7.64 18.34
N VAL A 8 -10.15 7.83 19.34
CA VAL A 8 -8.79 8.32 19.14
C VAL A 8 -8.00 7.35 18.26
N SER A 9 -7.94 6.06 18.63
CA SER A 9 -7.25 5.03 17.83
C SER A 9 -7.80 4.93 16.41
N GLU A 10 -9.13 4.94 16.24
CA GLU A 10 -9.77 4.89 14.93
C GLU A 10 -9.40 6.10 14.06
N THR A 11 -9.35 7.30 14.65
CA THR A 11 -8.95 8.52 13.94
C THR A 11 -7.50 8.41 13.44
N PHE A 12 -6.59 7.88 14.26
CA PHE A 12 -5.22 7.64 13.83
C PHE A 12 -5.12 6.56 12.76
N VAL A 13 -5.86 5.44 12.90
CA VAL A 13 -5.90 4.39 11.86
C VAL A 13 -6.38 4.96 10.54
N ARG A 14 -7.47 5.74 10.55
CA ARG A 14 -7.98 6.40 9.35
C ARG A 14 -6.97 7.35 8.75
N PHE A 15 -6.35 8.20 9.57
CA PHE A 15 -5.28 9.10 9.11
C PHE A 15 -4.15 8.33 8.42
N PHE A 16 -3.63 7.26 9.04
CA PHE A 16 -2.59 6.45 8.43
C PHE A 16 -3.06 5.76 7.14
N VAL A 17 -4.30 5.27 7.10
CA VAL A 17 -4.87 4.66 5.89
C VAL A 17 -4.95 5.66 4.74
N GLU A 18 -5.41 6.88 5.00
CA GLU A 18 -5.50 7.93 3.97
C GLU A 18 -4.12 8.34 3.46
N ILE A 19 -3.13 8.45 4.36
CA ILE A 19 -1.78 8.92 4.03
C ILE A 19 -0.90 7.84 3.42
N VAL A 20 -0.95 6.59 3.91
CA VAL A 20 -0.04 5.51 3.48
C VAL A 20 -0.73 4.23 3.01
N GLY A 21 -2.06 4.13 3.05
CA GLY A 21 -2.78 2.92 2.66
C GLY A 21 -2.57 2.48 1.20
N HIS A 22 -2.15 3.40 0.34
CA HIS A 22 -1.81 3.13 -1.05
C HIS A 22 -0.40 2.54 -1.26
N TYR A 23 0.37 2.27 -0.19
CA TYR A 23 1.74 1.74 -0.28
C TYR A 23 1.86 0.47 -1.14
N SER A 24 0.84 -0.39 -1.09
CA SER A 24 0.83 -1.70 -1.75
C SER A 24 0.93 -1.59 -3.28
N LEU A 25 0.58 -0.43 -3.82
CA LEU A 25 0.62 -0.10 -5.25
C LEU A 25 2.04 0.28 -5.71
N TYR A 26 2.92 0.53 -4.75
CA TYR A 26 4.33 0.90 -4.93
C TYR A 26 5.27 -0.17 -4.37
N MET A 27 4.74 -1.37 -4.11
CA MET A 27 5.53 -2.56 -3.81
C MET A 27 5.71 -3.39 -5.09
N THR A 28 6.95 -3.68 -5.44
CA THR A 28 7.30 -4.52 -6.59
C THR A 28 8.09 -5.75 -6.11
N SER A 29 8.28 -6.74 -6.98
CA SER A 29 9.20 -7.86 -6.74
C SER A 29 10.39 -7.74 -7.71
N ASN A 30 11.60 -8.03 -7.24
CA ASN A 30 12.76 -8.19 -8.12
C ASN A 30 12.83 -9.62 -8.72
N GLU A 31 13.89 -9.91 -9.46
CA GLU A 31 14.09 -11.22 -10.10
C GLU A 31 14.21 -12.39 -9.10
N LYS A 32 14.55 -12.09 -7.84
CA LYS A 32 14.66 -13.04 -6.74
C LYS A 32 13.36 -13.16 -5.91
N ASP A 33 12.28 -12.55 -6.39
CA ASP A 33 11.00 -12.39 -5.69
C ASP A 33 11.10 -11.66 -4.33
N GLU A 34 12.16 -10.87 -4.13
CA GLU A 34 12.25 -9.98 -2.99
C GLU A 34 11.37 -8.77 -3.24
N ARG A 35 10.55 -8.42 -2.25
CA ARG A 35 9.68 -7.25 -2.36
C ARG A 35 10.45 -5.99 -2.04
N LEU A 36 10.27 -4.99 -2.90
CA LEU A 36 10.94 -3.71 -2.82
C LEU A 36 9.91 -2.58 -2.83
N PHE A 37 10.11 -1.60 -1.97
CA PHE A 37 9.29 -0.40 -1.92
C PHE A 37 9.83 0.73 -2.81
N LEU A 38 8.99 1.21 -3.74
CA LEU A 38 9.31 2.32 -4.66
C LEU A 38 9.02 3.68 -4.01
N TRP A 39 9.89 4.06 -3.07
CA TRP A 39 9.70 5.22 -2.19
C TRP A 39 9.46 6.54 -2.94
N GLU A 40 10.22 6.81 -4.01
CA GLU A 40 10.06 8.05 -4.78
C GLU A 40 8.70 8.13 -5.49
N ALA A 41 8.30 7.03 -6.12
CA ALA A 41 7.04 6.95 -6.87
C ALA A 41 5.85 7.08 -5.92
N PHE A 42 5.93 6.42 -4.76
CA PHE A 42 4.94 6.54 -3.68
C PHE A 42 4.77 8.00 -3.25
N ARG A 43 5.86 8.70 -2.93
CA ARG A 43 5.81 10.11 -2.54
C ARG A 43 5.24 11.01 -3.65
N LYS A 44 5.67 10.80 -4.89
CA LYS A 44 5.25 11.61 -6.06
C LYS A 44 3.75 11.42 -6.39
N SER A 45 3.15 10.31 -5.97
CA SER A 45 1.73 10.02 -6.21
C SER A 45 0.76 10.92 -5.44
N ILE A 46 1.22 11.52 -4.34
CA ILE A 46 0.44 12.49 -3.58
C ILE A 46 0.39 13.81 -4.35
N THR A 47 -0.80 14.22 -4.77
CA THR A 47 -1.02 15.48 -5.50
C THR A 47 -0.91 16.72 -4.60
N SER A 48 -1.36 16.61 -3.34
CA SER A 48 -1.31 17.72 -2.38
C SER A 48 0.13 18.04 -1.92
N LYS A 49 0.56 19.30 -2.10
CA LYS A 49 1.92 19.74 -1.74
C LYS A 49 2.20 19.62 -0.24
N SER A 50 1.25 20.00 0.61
CA SER A 50 1.42 19.93 2.07
C SER A 50 1.50 18.49 2.55
N VAL A 51 0.64 17.61 2.03
CA VAL A 51 0.66 16.17 2.35
C VAL A 51 1.95 15.53 1.86
N ARG A 52 2.45 15.89 0.67
CA ARG A 52 3.72 15.38 0.16
C ARG A 52 4.90 15.77 1.05
N ARG A 53 4.91 17.00 1.58
CA ARG A 53 5.95 17.46 2.51
C ARG A 53 5.87 16.74 3.86
N PHE A 54 4.66 16.54 4.38
CA PHE A 54 4.47 15.71 5.57
C PHE A 54 4.99 14.28 5.34
N LEU A 55 4.60 13.67 4.21
CA LEU A 55 4.96 12.30 3.88
C LEU A 55 6.48 12.12 3.75
N GLU A 56 7.17 13.09 3.15
CA GLU A 56 8.64 13.12 3.07
C GLU A 56 9.28 12.99 4.46
N VAL A 57 8.88 13.82 5.42
CA VAL A 57 9.39 13.76 6.80
C VAL A 57 8.94 12.48 7.49
N PHE A 58 7.70 12.05 7.29
CA PHE A 58 7.18 10.84 7.92
C PHE A 58 7.94 9.58 7.47
N MET A 59 8.35 9.52 6.21
CA MET A 59 9.12 8.40 5.66
C MET A 59 10.53 8.27 6.25
N GLU A 60 11.08 9.33 6.83
CA GLU A 60 12.36 9.31 7.55
C GLU A 60 12.23 8.73 8.97
N THR A 61 11.00 8.51 9.46
CA THR A 61 10.79 8.00 10.81
C THR A 61 11.03 6.50 10.90
N GLN A 62 11.47 6.03 12.08
CA GLN A 62 11.58 4.60 12.37
C GLN A 62 10.23 3.86 12.25
N MET A 63 9.12 4.56 12.55
CA MET A 63 7.78 4.00 12.39
C MET A 63 7.51 3.59 10.94
N PHE A 64 7.83 4.47 9.98
CA PHE A 64 7.64 4.16 8.56
C PHE A 64 8.63 3.11 8.07
N GLY A 65 9.89 3.19 8.49
CA GLY A 65 10.91 2.19 8.14
C GLY A 65 10.52 0.79 8.59
N GLY A 66 10.15 0.63 9.87
CA GLY A 66 9.67 -0.64 10.42
C GLY A 66 8.38 -1.10 9.76
N PHE A 67 7.46 -0.18 9.47
CA PHE A 67 6.27 -0.48 8.68
C PHE A 67 6.68 -1.12 7.35
N ILE A 68 7.48 -0.49 6.50
CA ILE A 68 7.84 -1.06 5.18
C ILE A 68 8.58 -2.38 5.31
N GLN A 69 9.56 -2.47 6.22
CA GLN A 69 10.34 -3.69 6.45
C GLN A 69 9.45 -4.90 6.77
N ASP A 70 8.45 -4.71 7.65
CA ASP A 70 7.46 -5.75 7.96
C ASP A 70 6.71 -6.23 6.71
N ARG A 71 6.45 -5.34 5.73
CA ARG A 71 5.76 -5.69 4.48
C ARG A 71 6.68 -6.28 3.44
N GLU A 72 7.97 -6.03 3.49
CA GLU A 72 8.93 -6.70 2.61
C GLU A 72 9.13 -8.16 3.06
N LEU A 73 9.20 -8.39 4.38
CA LEU A 73 9.42 -9.71 4.99
C LEU A 73 8.18 -10.61 5.13
N ARG A 74 6.96 -10.06 5.12
CA ARG A 74 5.72 -10.83 5.41
C ARG A 74 5.45 -11.98 4.42
N LYS A 75 4.94 -13.13 4.84
CA LYS A 75 4.45 -14.13 3.86
C LYS A 75 3.28 -13.59 3.03
N LEU A 76 3.25 -13.89 1.72
CA LEU A 76 2.14 -13.50 0.83
C LEU A 76 0.81 -14.02 1.39
N GLY A 77 -0.24 -13.18 1.34
CA GLY A 77 -1.60 -13.54 1.75
C GLY A 77 -1.98 -13.23 3.20
N VAL A 78 -1.02 -12.89 4.07
CA VAL A 78 -1.32 -12.51 5.47
C VAL A 78 -1.71 -11.03 5.56
N LYS A 79 -2.98 -10.76 5.88
CA LYS A 79 -3.53 -9.41 6.09
C LYS A 79 -3.79 -9.16 7.58
N GLY A 80 -3.26 -8.07 8.11
CA GLY A 80 -3.60 -7.53 9.42
C GLY A 80 -4.61 -6.38 9.31
N LEU A 81 -4.93 -5.75 10.44
CA LEU A 81 -5.90 -4.66 10.53
C LEU A 81 -5.63 -3.57 9.48
N PHE A 82 -4.39 -3.09 9.40
CA PHE A 82 -4.03 -2.02 8.47
C PHE A 82 -4.30 -2.39 7.01
N GLU A 83 -4.01 -3.63 6.59
CA GLU A 83 -4.22 -4.08 5.20
C GLU A 83 -5.70 -4.14 4.84
N VAL A 84 -6.54 -4.59 5.77
CA VAL A 84 -7.99 -4.62 5.58
C VAL A 84 -8.50 -3.20 5.40
N ARG A 85 -8.16 -2.30 6.32
CA ARG A 85 -8.65 -0.91 6.29
C ARG A 85 -8.11 -0.13 5.08
N ALA A 86 -6.86 -0.37 4.70
CA ALA A 86 -6.28 0.20 3.49
C ALA A 86 -6.98 -0.29 2.22
N GLN A 87 -7.34 -1.57 2.14
CA GLN A 87 -8.08 -2.12 1.02
C GLN A 87 -9.48 -1.49 0.93
N ASP A 88 -10.22 -1.44 2.04
CA ASP A 88 -11.56 -0.84 2.10
C ASP A 88 -11.52 0.63 1.65
N TYR A 89 -10.53 1.38 2.12
CA TYR A 89 -10.33 2.76 1.70
C TYR A 89 -10.08 2.88 0.19
N LEU A 90 -9.18 2.08 -0.38
CA LEU A 90 -8.89 2.10 -1.81
C LEU A 90 -10.11 1.74 -2.67
N GLU A 91 -10.98 0.84 -2.18
CA GLU A 91 -12.23 0.48 -2.86
C GLU A 91 -13.27 1.59 -2.79
N SER A 92 -13.27 2.39 -1.71
CA SER A 92 -14.19 3.52 -1.52
C SER A 92 -13.87 4.76 -2.37
N LEU A 93 -12.66 4.86 -2.94
CA LEU A 93 -12.26 6.01 -3.75
C LEU A 93 -12.99 6.04 -5.10
N PRO A 94 -13.45 7.22 -5.57
CA PRO A 94 -14.10 7.34 -6.87
C PRO A 94 -13.15 6.92 -8.01
N GLY A 95 -13.62 6.06 -8.92
CA GLY A 95 -12.82 5.48 -10.01
C GLY A 95 -12.18 4.11 -9.71
N SER A 96 -12.48 3.50 -8.55
CA SER A 96 -11.95 2.18 -8.16
C SER A 96 -12.38 1.03 -9.09
N GLU A 97 -13.50 1.14 -9.81
CA GLU A 97 -13.97 0.13 -10.76
C GLU A 97 -13.02 -0.09 -11.96
N GLN A 98 -12.36 0.96 -12.47
CA GLN A 98 -11.37 0.80 -13.55
C GLN A 98 -10.06 0.16 -13.07
N ARG A 99 -9.82 0.08 -11.76
CA ARG A 99 -8.62 -0.55 -11.20
C ARG A 99 -8.75 -2.07 -11.08
N GLY A 100 -9.96 -2.62 -11.17
CA GLY A 100 -10.21 -4.06 -11.28
C GLY A 100 -9.53 -4.70 -12.49
N MET A 101 -9.41 -3.94 -13.59
CA MET A 101 -8.63 -4.34 -14.77
C MET A 101 -7.16 -4.58 -14.45
N ASN A 102 -6.53 -3.83 -13.54
CA ASN A 102 -5.13 -4.07 -13.16
C ASN A 102 -4.91 -5.39 -12.42
N ARG A 103 -5.92 -5.92 -11.71
CA ARG A 103 -5.87 -7.29 -11.17
C ARG A 103 -5.99 -8.35 -12.27
N PHE A 104 -6.88 -8.12 -13.24
CA PHE A 104 -7.03 -9.00 -14.41
C PHE A 104 -5.74 -9.03 -15.27
N LEU A 105 -5.16 -7.87 -15.54
CA LEU A 105 -3.91 -7.71 -16.30
C LEU A 105 -2.69 -8.28 -15.54
N ARG A 106 -2.58 -8.09 -14.22
CA ARG A 106 -1.55 -8.78 -13.41
C ARG A 106 -1.69 -10.30 -13.43
N GLY A 107 -2.91 -10.83 -13.43
CA GLY A 107 -3.18 -12.26 -13.57
C GLY A 107 -2.83 -12.80 -14.96
N LEU A 108 -3.05 -12.00 -16.01
CA LEU A 108 -2.71 -12.36 -17.40
C LEU A 108 -1.19 -12.47 -17.61
N GLY A 109 -0.41 -11.55 -17.04
CA GLY A 109 1.06 -11.56 -17.15
C GLY A 109 1.71 -12.83 -16.61
N SER A 110 1.15 -13.45 -15.56
CA SER A 110 1.60 -14.77 -15.06
C SER A 110 1.21 -15.93 -15.98
N LYS A 111 0.06 -15.86 -16.68
CA LYS A 111 -0.38 -16.90 -17.62
C LYS A 111 0.35 -16.85 -18.97
N MET A 112 0.76 -15.66 -19.42
CA MET A 112 1.45 -15.50 -20.71
C MET A 112 2.92 -15.98 -20.69
N LYS A 113 3.51 -16.23 -19.51
CA LYS A 113 4.83 -16.88 -19.39
C LYS A 113 4.87 -18.32 -19.94
N PHE A 114 3.72 -18.94 -20.19
CA PHE A 114 3.63 -20.27 -20.80
C PHE A 114 3.65 -20.26 -22.33
N LEU A 115 3.62 -19.09 -22.98
CA LEU A 115 3.58 -18.97 -24.44
C LEU A 115 4.95 -18.78 -25.11
N HIS A 116 6.03 -18.62 -24.33
CA HIS A 116 7.41 -18.63 -24.85
C HIS A 116 8.04 -20.01 -24.68
N LYS A 117 7.51 -21.00 -25.40
CA LYS A 117 8.28 -22.21 -25.75
C LYS A 117 7.74 -22.84 -27.03
N LYS A 118 8.21 -22.33 -28.17
CA LYS A 118 8.64 -23.09 -29.34
C LYS A 118 9.43 -22.19 -30.28
#